data_AF-A0A554K462-F1
#
_entry.id   AF-A0A554K462-F1
#
_cell.length_a   1.000
_cell.length_b   1.000
_cell.length_c   1.000
_cell.angle_alpha   90.00
_cell.angle_beta   90.00
_cell.angle_gamma   90.00
#
_symmetry.space_group_name_H-M   'P 1'
#
loop_
_entity.id
_entity.type
_entity.pdbx_description
1 polymer ?
#
loop_
_entity_poly.entity_id
_entity_poly.type
_entity_poly.pdbx_seq_one_letter_code
_entity_poly.pdbx_strand_id
1 'polypeptide(L)'
;MDFEDLITKIAAILDKLSIPYAITGGYAVSVWGRLRATFDIDVIVELSVVKGGELTQALKALSKSGYIDELMVTDAVESKGEFNFIHTESGIKVDFWVMEQDGYGREKLARRIPRNVLGQRVYFVSPEDLILSKLLWYKESESNLFQNQPREEPPTKPDFVDDSRRSLKLPLAIILIVAALLTSYFALAAWQIWWPFEAQKQQACTQEAKLCPDGSYVGRTGPNCEFAECPDFVEDIIFGLEAEEFCGPEPPAECGLGTRLGCRVADKKWDCYDNIPTSQPIVTFEQCVAAGNPVMESFPEQCRDKSGALFVNWQGAGQFCIQIIAPARNPATGEVREFPTPCDVPEGWKQI
;
A
#
# COMPACT_ATOMS: atom_id res chain seq x y z
N MET A 1 -0.55 -13.82 -14.29
CA MET A 1 0.66 -13.93 -13.43
C MET A 1 0.25 -13.36 -12.10
N ASP A 2 0.30 -14.15 -11.04
CA ASP A 2 0.02 -13.66 -9.68
C ASP A 2 1.30 -13.14 -8.99
N PHE A 3 1.17 -12.75 -7.71
CA PHE A 3 2.30 -12.22 -6.93
C PHE A 3 3.42 -13.24 -6.75
N GLU A 4 3.09 -14.50 -6.46
CA GLU A 4 4.08 -15.55 -6.24
C GLU A 4 4.82 -15.88 -7.54
N ASP A 5 4.10 -15.98 -8.66
CA ASP A 5 4.69 -16.13 -10.00
C ASP A 5 5.67 -15.00 -10.31
N LEU A 6 5.29 -13.74 -10.03
CA LEU A 6 6.11 -12.59 -10.37
C LEU A 6 7.34 -12.48 -9.46
N ILE A 7 7.17 -12.69 -8.15
CA ILE A 7 8.27 -12.71 -7.17
C ILE A 7 9.30 -13.78 -7.55
N THR A 8 8.85 -14.99 -7.93
CA THR A 8 9.77 -16.09 -8.27
C THR A 8 10.54 -15.81 -9.56
N LYS A 9 9.90 -15.19 -10.56
CA LYS A 9 10.60 -14.76 -11.79
C LYS A 9 11.62 -13.65 -11.53
N ILE A 10 11.26 -12.66 -10.72
CA ILE A 10 12.16 -11.57 -10.35
C ILE A 10 13.34 -12.09 -9.55
N ALA A 11 13.08 -12.95 -8.56
CA ALA A 11 14.10 -13.66 -7.78
C ALA A 11 15.08 -14.42 -8.70
N ALA A 12 14.57 -15.18 -9.66
CA ALA A 12 15.40 -15.93 -10.61
C ALA A 12 16.26 -15.01 -11.50
N ILE A 13 15.74 -13.85 -11.93
CA ILE A 13 16.50 -12.84 -12.67
C ILE A 13 17.62 -12.28 -11.80
N LEU A 14 17.30 -11.84 -10.57
CA LEU A 14 18.27 -11.25 -9.65
C LEU A 14 19.38 -12.25 -9.28
N ASP A 15 19.02 -13.51 -9.04
CA ASP A 15 19.99 -14.60 -8.81
C ASP A 15 20.88 -14.83 -10.04
N LYS A 16 20.31 -14.88 -11.24
CA LYS A 16 21.05 -15.05 -12.50
C LYS A 16 22.06 -13.92 -12.73
N LEU A 17 21.68 -12.69 -12.40
CA LEU A 17 22.53 -11.50 -12.49
C LEU A 17 23.47 -11.35 -11.28
N SER A 18 23.39 -12.26 -10.30
CA SER A 18 24.13 -12.19 -9.04
C SER A 18 23.96 -10.84 -8.33
N ILE A 19 22.73 -10.33 -8.30
CA ILE A 19 22.35 -9.08 -7.60
C ILE A 19 21.83 -9.48 -6.21
N PRO A 20 22.51 -9.11 -5.12
CA PRO A 20 21.97 -9.32 -3.78
C PRO A 20 20.64 -8.58 -3.61
N TYR A 21 19.62 -9.28 -3.11
CA TYR A 21 18.29 -8.71 -2.93
C TYR A 21 17.58 -9.31 -1.73
N ALA A 22 16.51 -8.67 -1.29
CA ALA A 22 15.51 -9.28 -0.43
C ALA A 22 14.13 -8.63 -0.66
N ILE A 23 13.06 -9.44 -0.64
CA ILE A 23 11.69 -8.95 -0.61
C ILE A 23 11.41 -8.33 0.75
N THR A 24 10.80 -7.15 0.76
CA THR A 24 10.51 -6.36 1.97
C THR A 24 9.04 -5.91 1.98
N GLY A 25 8.71 -4.90 2.79
CA GLY A 25 7.45 -4.19 2.71
C GLY A 25 6.23 -5.02 3.09
N GLY A 26 5.08 -4.72 2.47
CA GLY A 26 3.81 -5.34 2.81
C GLY A 26 3.79 -6.85 2.58
N TYR A 27 4.39 -7.30 1.48
CA TYR A 27 4.46 -8.73 1.17
C TYR A 27 5.32 -9.50 2.18
N ALA A 28 6.46 -8.95 2.60
CA ALA A 28 7.28 -9.57 3.65
C ALA A 28 6.55 -9.62 5.01
N VAL A 29 5.71 -8.63 5.34
CA VAL A 29 4.86 -8.70 6.56
C VAL A 29 3.94 -9.93 6.50
N SER A 30 3.33 -10.21 5.35
CA SER A 30 2.45 -11.38 5.18
C SER A 30 3.20 -12.71 5.29
N VAL A 31 4.51 -12.74 5.05
CA VAL A 31 5.35 -13.95 5.25
C VAL A 31 5.67 -14.19 6.73
N TRP A 32 5.91 -13.13 7.50
CA TRP A 32 6.38 -13.25 8.89
C TRP A 32 5.29 -13.09 9.95
N GLY A 33 4.22 -12.40 9.60
CA GLY A 33 3.18 -11.95 10.52
C GLY A 33 1.78 -12.24 9.99
N ARG A 34 0.88 -11.29 10.17
CA ARG A 34 -0.49 -11.40 9.68
C ARG A 34 -0.60 -10.92 8.26
N LEU A 35 -1.38 -11.64 7.45
CA LEU A 35 -1.77 -11.25 6.11
C LEU A 35 -2.30 -9.82 6.12
N ARG A 36 -1.73 -8.99 5.27
CA ARG A 36 -2.20 -7.65 4.96
C ARG A 36 -2.35 -7.53 3.44
N ALA A 37 -3.39 -6.82 3.00
CA ALA A 37 -3.48 -6.39 1.62
C ALA A 37 -2.25 -5.51 1.28
N THR A 38 -1.46 -5.96 0.31
CA THR A 38 -0.34 -5.24 -0.30
C THR A 38 -0.59 -5.24 -1.81
N PHE A 39 -0.30 -4.12 -2.47
CA PHE A 39 -0.60 -3.94 -3.89
C PHE A 39 0.67 -3.89 -4.76
N ASP A 40 1.81 -3.77 -4.11
CA ASP A 40 3.15 -3.74 -4.67
C ASP A 40 4.02 -4.84 -4.05
N ILE A 41 5.09 -5.15 -4.78
CA ILE A 41 6.20 -5.97 -4.33
C ILE A 41 7.37 -5.03 -4.06
N ASP A 42 7.71 -4.82 -2.81
CA ASP A 42 8.91 -4.07 -2.45
C ASP A 42 10.14 -5.00 -2.45
N VAL A 43 11.19 -4.59 -3.14
CA VAL A 43 12.46 -5.31 -3.23
C VAL A 43 13.59 -4.36 -2.88
N ILE A 44 14.42 -4.74 -1.92
CA ILE A 44 15.70 -4.05 -1.70
C ILE A 44 16.78 -4.75 -2.51
N VAL A 45 17.65 -3.96 -3.16
CA VAL A 45 18.71 -4.49 -4.04
C VAL A 45 20.05 -3.80 -3.80
N GLU A 46 21.13 -4.54 -3.94
CA GLU A 46 22.48 -3.99 -4.05
C GLU A 46 22.88 -3.94 -5.52
N LEU A 47 22.70 -2.77 -6.13
CA LEU A 47 22.77 -2.58 -7.58
C LEU A 47 23.91 -1.64 -7.98
N SER A 48 24.62 -1.99 -9.07
CA SER A 48 25.60 -1.14 -9.74
C SER A 48 25.08 -0.71 -11.11
N VAL A 49 25.65 0.35 -11.71
CA VAL A 49 25.13 0.93 -12.96
C VAL A 49 25.07 -0.11 -14.09
N VAL A 50 26.14 -0.91 -14.24
CA VAL A 50 26.21 -1.99 -15.25
C VAL A 50 25.10 -3.02 -15.03
N LYS A 51 24.93 -3.49 -13.79
CA LYS A 51 23.89 -4.48 -13.47
C LYS A 51 22.47 -3.90 -13.54
N GLY A 52 22.32 -2.59 -13.34
CA GLY A 52 21.05 -1.90 -13.54
C GLY A 52 20.54 -2.02 -14.97
N GLY A 53 21.41 -1.79 -15.96
CA GLY A 53 21.05 -2.00 -17.37
C GLY A 53 20.67 -3.45 -17.70
N GLU A 54 21.43 -4.42 -17.19
CA GLU A 54 21.13 -5.85 -17.37
C GLU A 54 19.79 -6.26 -16.72
N LEU A 55 19.52 -5.74 -15.52
CA LEU A 55 18.26 -5.95 -14.81
C LEU A 55 17.09 -5.37 -15.61
N THR A 56 17.23 -4.14 -16.12
CA THR A 56 16.18 -3.51 -16.93
C THR A 56 15.85 -4.33 -18.17
N GLN A 57 16.88 -4.81 -18.88
CA GLN A 57 16.67 -5.66 -20.05
C GLN A 57 15.95 -6.97 -19.70
N ALA A 58 16.32 -7.60 -18.57
CA ALA A 58 15.69 -8.83 -18.12
C ALA A 58 14.24 -8.63 -17.66
N LEU A 59 13.94 -7.53 -16.96
CA LEU A 59 12.58 -7.19 -16.52
C LEU A 59 11.66 -6.86 -17.70
N LYS A 60 12.15 -6.13 -18.71
CA LYS A 60 11.41 -5.88 -19.96
C LYS A 60 11.01 -7.18 -20.68
N ALA A 61 11.78 -8.25 -20.53
CA ALA A 61 11.44 -9.55 -21.12
C ALA A 61 10.30 -10.29 -20.38
N LEU A 62 9.94 -9.87 -19.17
CA LEU A 62 8.85 -10.50 -18.40
C LEU A 62 7.46 -10.08 -18.87
N SER A 63 7.33 -8.91 -19.47
CA SER A 63 6.06 -8.31 -19.88
C SER A 63 6.19 -7.70 -21.27
N LYS A 64 5.27 -8.01 -22.17
CA LYS A 64 5.32 -7.50 -23.56
C LYS A 64 5.24 -5.99 -23.63
N SER A 65 4.54 -5.40 -22.66
CA SER A 65 4.36 -3.95 -22.49
C SER A 65 4.80 -3.50 -21.10
N GLY A 66 5.80 -4.18 -20.51
CA GLY A 66 6.28 -3.88 -19.16
C GLY A 66 6.88 -2.48 -19.09
N TYR A 67 6.49 -1.69 -18.09
CA TYR A 67 7.03 -0.35 -17.90
C TYR A 67 8.22 -0.39 -16.93
N ILE A 68 9.35 0.13 -17.40
CA ILE A 68 10.54 0.42 -16.60
C ILE A 68 11.36 1.47 -17.33
N ASP A 69 11.67 2.55 -16.63
CA ASP A 69 12.46 3.66 -17.15
C ASP A 69 13.95 3.44 -16.87
N GLU A 70 14.74 3.31 -17.94
CA GLU A 70 16.20 3.10 -17.85
C GLU A 70 16.93 4.28 -17.20
N LEU A 71 16.43 5.50 -17.40
CA LEU A 71 16.99 6.70 -16.76
C LEU A 71 16.71 6.68 -15.27
N MET A 72 15.47 6.34 -14.87
CA MET A 72 15.11 6.21 -13.45
C MET A 72 15.96 5.14 -12.73
N VAL A 73 16.23 4.01 -13.40
CA VAL A 73 17.11 2.97 -12.84
C VAL A 73 18.53 3.51 -12.65
N THR A 74 19.05 4.25 -13.63
CA THR A 74 20.39 4.84 -13.55
C THR A 74 20.46 5.86 -12.40
N ASP A 75 19.50 6.78 -12.34
CA ASP A 75 19.39 7.80 -11.30
C ASP A 75 19.26 7.17 -9.91
N ALA A 76 18.44 6.11 -9.75
CA ALA A 76 18.29 5.39 -8.49
C ALA A 76 19.59 4.73 -8.04
N VAL A 77 20.39 4.18 -8.97
CA VAL A 77 21.68 3.56 -8.63
C VAL A 77 22.69 4.61 -8.16
N GLU A 78 22.71 5.77 -8.80
CA GLU A 78 23.61 6.88 -8.47
C GLU A 78 23.22 7.57 -7.16
N SER A 79 21.92 7.84 -6.98
CA SER A 79 21.38 8.54 -5.81
C SER A 79 21.07 7.65 -4.61
N LYS A 80 21.17 6.32 -4.76
CA LYS A 80 20.68 5.33 -3.77
C LYS A 80 19.18 5.49 -3.48
N GLY A 81 18.45 5.85 -4.53
CA GLY A 81 17.01 6.05 -4.50
C GLY A 81 16.22 4.78 -4.83
N GLU A 82 15.01 4.99 -5.32
CA GLU A 82 14.10 3.94 -5.76
C GLU A 82 13.83 4.02 -7.26
N PHE A 83 13.47 2.89 -7.86
CA PHE A 83 12.87 2.82 -9.19
C PHE A 83 11.78 1.76 -9.19
N ASN A 84 10.87 1.79 -10.17
CA ASN A 84 9.80 0.81 -10.25
C ASN A 84 9.77 0.07 -11.59
N PHE A 85 9.20 -1.13 -11.55
CA PHE A 85 8.82 -1.93 -12.71
C PHE A 85 7.33 -2.25 -12.59
N ILE A 86 6.58 -2.09 -13.67
CA ILE A 86 5.16 -2.44 -13.71
C ILE A 86 4.97 -3.58 -14.72
N HIS A 87 4.51 -4.72 -14.22
CA HIS A 87 4.12 -5.85 -15.06
C HIS A 87 2.69 -5.63 -15.57
N THR A 88 2.56 -5.12 -16.79
CA THR A 88 1.29 -4.54 -17.27
C THR A 88 0.17 -5.57 -17.47
N GLU A 89 0.47 -6.83 -17.78
CA GLU A 89 -0.58 -7.86 -17.95
C GLU A 89 -1.22 -8.30 -16.62
N SER A 90 -0.57 -8.06 -15.47
CA SER A 90 -1.15 -8.34 -14.15
C SER A 90 -1.46 -7.08 -13.34
N GLY A 91 -0.98 -5.91 -13.75
CA GLY A 91 -1.10 -4.67 -12.99
C GLY A 91 -0.24 -4.61 -11.72
N ILE A 92 0.66 -5.57 -11.51
CA ILE A 92 1.48 -5.61 -10.29
C ILE A 92 2.67 -4.66 -10.46
N LYS A 93 2.81 -3.74 -9.51
CA LYS A 93 3.95 -2.83 -9.37
C LYS A 93 5.02 -3.48 -8.50
N VAL A 94 6.28 -3.29 -8.88
CA VAL A 94 7.44 -3.74 -8.13
C VAL A 94 8.33 -2.54 -7.88
N ASP A 95 8.53 -2.20 -6.61
CA ASP A 95 9.37 -1.07 -6.20
C ASP A 95 10.74 -1.60 -5.77
N PHE A 96 11.79 -1.12 -6.43
CA PHE A 96 13.17 -1.48 -6.15
C PHE A 96 13.85 -0.34 -5.40
N TRP A 97 14.27 -0.63 -4.17
CA TRP A 97 15.04 0.27 -3.32
C TRP A 97 16.52 -0.06 -3.42
N VAL A 98 17.34 0.86 -3.93
CA VAL A 98 18.77 0.66 -4.06
C VAL A 98 19.45 0.92 -2.72
N MET A 99 20.00 -0.13 -2.11
CA MET A 99 20.65 -0.03 -0.81
C MET A 99 22.08 0.50 -0.93
N GLU A 100 22.49 1.28 0.07
CA GLU A 100 23.89 1.59 0.30
C GLU A 100 24.71 0.32 0.57
N GLN A 101 25.92 0.29 0.01
CA GLN A 101 26.84 -0.85 0.13
C GLN A 101 27.60 -0.84 1.48
N ASP A 102 27.47 0.22 2.25
CA ASP A 102 28.02 0.40 3.57
C ASP A 102 26.92 0.56 4.63
N GLY A 103 27.21 0.14 5.86
CA GLY A 103 26.31 0.29 6.99
C GLY A 103 25.10 -0.67 7.02
N TYR A 104 23.95 -0.14 7.46
CA TYR A 104 22.77 -0.94 7.81
C TYR A 104 22.15 -1.66 6.61
N GLY A 105 22.22 -1.08 5.41
CA GLY A 105 21.65 -1.68 4.20
C GLY A 105 22.31 -3.00 3.82
N ARG A 106 23.65 -3.02 3.81
CA ARG A 106 24.43 -4.23 3.58
C ARG A 106 24.18 -5.30 4.64
N GLU A 107 24.16 -4.90 5.90
CA GLU A 107 23.91 -5.81 7.02
C GLU A 107 22.51 -6.45 6.96
N LYS A 108 21.51 -5.68 6.56
CA LYS A 108 20.14 -6.16 6.29
C LYS A 108 20.13 -7.22 5.18
N LEU A 109 20.81 -6.96 4.06
CA LEU A 109 20.93 -7.92 2.96
C LEU A 109 21.75 -9.16 3.35
N ALA A 110 22.74 -9.03 4.24
CA ALA A 110 23.53 -10.16 4.73
C ALA A 110 22.70 -11.09 5.63
N ARG A 111 21.74 -10.55 6.38
CA ARG A 111 20.83 -11.30 7.27
C ARG A 111 19.54 -11.78 6.58
N ARG A 112 19.40 -11.60 5.27
CA ARG A 112 18.21 -12.03 4.53
C ARG A 112 17.93 -13.53 4.74
N ILE A 113 16.66 -13.88 4.81
CA ILE A 113 16.21 -15.25 5.11
C ILE A 113 15.67 -15.90 3.84
N PRO A 114 16.20 -17.05 3.40
CA PRO A 114 15.68 -17.76 2.24
C PRO A 114 14.35 -18.45 2.57
N ARG A 115 13.41 -18.41 1.64
CA ARG A 115 12.16 -19.19 1.62
C ARG A 115 11.98 -19.82 0.25
N ASN A 116 11.25 -20.93 0.22
CA ASN A 116 10.86 -21.57 -1.02
C ASN A 116 9.47 -21.07 -1.40
N VAL A 117 9.34 -20.45 -2.58
CA VAL A 117 8.08 -19.96 -3.14
C VAL A 117 7.95 -20.59 -4.53
N LEU A 118 6.90 -21.38 -4.76
CA LEU A 118 6.67 -22.13 -6.00
C LEU A 118 7.91 -22.89 -6.54
N GLY A 119 8.76 -23.42 -5.66
CA GLY A 119 9.97 -24.16 -6.02
C GLY A 119 11.22 -23.29 -6.26
N GLN A 120 11.08 -21.96 -6.27
CA GLN A 120 12.18 -21.01 -6.37
C GLN A 120 12.63 -20.56 -4.98
N ARG A 121 13.95 -20.49 -4.78
CA ARG A 121 14.52 -19.88 -3.58
C ARG A 121 14.38 -18.36 -3.70
N VAL A 122 13.65 -17.75 -2.77
CA VAL A 122 13.42 -16.30 -2.69
C VAL A 122 13.94 -15.81 -1.34
N TYR A 123 14.66 -14.70 -1.32
CA TYR A 123 15.14 -14.11 -0.07
C TYR A 123 14.21 -13.01 0.43
N PHE A 124 13.93 -13.00 1.73
CA PHE A 124 13.10 -12.02 2.42
C PHE A 124 13.92 -11.28 3.48
N VAL A 125 13.58 -10.02 3.74
CA VAL A 125 14.12 -9.28 4.89
C VAL A 125 13.70 -10.00 6.17
N SER A 126 14.58 -10.04 7.19
CA SER A 126 14.26 -10.65 8.48
C SER A 126 13.08 -9.92 9.16
N PRO A 127 12.30 -10.60 10.03
CA PRO A 127 11.26 -9.94 10.82
C PRO A 127 11.79 -8.72 11.59
N GLU A 128 12.99 -8.82 12.17
CA GLU A 128 13.64 -7.76 12.93
C GLU A 128 13.99 -6.56 12.05
N ASP A 129 14.63 -6.81 10.90
CA ASP A 129 15.00 -5.74 9.97
C ASP A 129 13.76 -5.11 9.30
N LEU A 130 12.65 -5.85 9.18
CA LEU A 130 11.37 -5.33 8.71
C LEU A 130 10.75 -4.34 9.71
N ILE A 131 10.79 -4.66 11.01
CA ILE A 131 10.37 -3.74 12.09
C ILE A 131 11.26 -2.51 12.11
N LEU A 132 12.59 -2.70 12.09
CA LEU A 132 13.55 -1.61 12.09
C LEU A 132 13.39 -0.69 10.87
N SER A 133 13.12 -1.26 9.68
CA SER A 133 12.87 -0.45 8.47
C SER A 133 11.66 0.47 8.64
N LYS A 134 10.55 -0.05 9.19
CA LYS A 134 9.35 0.77 9.47
C LYS A 134 9.63 1.87 10.49
N LEU A 135 10.38 1.58 11.55
CA LEU A 135 10.74 2.57 12.56
C LEU A 135 11.65 3.68 12.00
N LEU A 136 12.61 3.31 11.14
CA LEU A 136 13.47 4.28 10.47
C LEU A 136 12.68 5.17 9.51
N TRP A 137 11.79 4.58 8.70
CA TRP A 137 10.92 5.34 7.82
C TRP A 137 9.97 6.26 8.58
N TYR A 138 9.43 5.81 9.71
CA TYR A 138 8.61 6.65 10.57
C TYR A 138 9.40 7.89 11.04
N LYS A 139 10.61 7.68 11.57
CA LYS A 139 11.50 8.76 12.01
C LYS A 139 11.84 9.74 10.88
N GLU A 140 12.06 9.24 9.66
CA GLU A 140 12.35 10.05 8.48
C GLU A 140 11.12 10.84 8.02
N SER A 141 9.94 10.22 8.03
CA SER A 141 8.67 10.88 7.71
C SER A 141 8.31 11.99 8.69
N GLU A 142 8.58 11.80 9.98
CA GLU A 142 8.47 12.85 11.01
C GLU A 142 9.43 14.01 10.70
N SER A 143 10.68 13.72 10.34
CA SER A 143 11.66 14.77 10.03
C SER A 143 11.28 15.68 8.85
N ASN A 144 10.46 15.19 7.91
CA ASN A 144 9.89 15.96 6.81
C ASN A 144 8.63 16.77 7.19
N LEU A 145 7.93 16.40 8.26
CA LEU A 145 6.75 17.10 8.78
C LEU A 145 7.10 18.20 9.81
N PHE A 146 8.25 18.10 10.48
CA PHE A 146 8.62 18.98 11.61
C PHE A 146 9.48 20.20 11.25
N GLN A 147 9.49 20.68 10.00
CA GLN A 147 10.21 21.93 9.65
C GLN A 147 9.61 23.21 10.28
N ASN A 148 8.45 23.15 10.94
CA ASN A 148 7.77 24.34 11.51
C ASN A 148 7.40 24.26 13.00
N GLN A 149 8.08 23.45 13.81
CA GLN A 149 7.85 23.47 15.28
C GLN A 149 9.14 23.61 16.09
N PRO A 150 9.13 24.39 17.20
CA PRO A 150 10.28 24.48 18.10
C PRO A 150 10.54 23.14 18.78
N ARG A 151 11.80 22.70 18.76
CA ARG A 151 12.28 21.49 19.42
C ARG A 151 12.18 21.62 20.94
N GLU A 152 11.43 20.71 21.58
CA GLU A 152 11.67 20.35 22.97
C GLU A 152 12.75 19.26 23.03
N GLU A 153 13.71 19.40 23.95
CA GLU A 153 14.81 18.46 24.11
C GLU A 153 14.32 17.14 24.73
N PRO A 154 14.76 15.98 24.22
CA PRO A 154 14.47 14.70 24.84
C PRO A 154 15.17 14.59 26.21
N PRO A 155 14.55 13.92 27.21
CA PRO A 155 15.16 13.74 28.52
C PRO A 155 16.44 12.90 28.42
N THR A 156 17.42 13.28 29.23
CA THR A 156 18.73 12.64 29.32
C THR A 156 18.62 11.18 29.76
N LYS A 157 19.39 10.31 29.09
CA LYS A 157 19.50 8.88 29.43
C LYS A 157 20.06 8.70 30.85
N PRO A 158 19.55 7.75 31.65
CA PRO A 158 20.21 7.39 32.89
C PRO A 158 21.52 6.63 32.62
N ASP A 159 22.53 6.95 33.43
CA ASP A 159 23.85 6.33 33.39
C ASP A 159 23.76 4.84 33.73
N PHE A 160 24.26 3.99 32.84
CA PHE A 160 24.38 2.56 33.06
C PHE A 160 25.66 2.28 33.84
N VAL A 161 25.51 1.88 35.11
CA VAL A 161 26.62 1.49 35.99
C VAL A 161 27.07 0.08 35.63
N ASP A 162 28.34 -0.07 35.25
CA ASP A 162 29.04 -1.34 35.08
C ASP A 162 29.34 -1.95 36.46
N ASP A 163 28.65 -3.05 36.80
CA ASP A 163 28.87 -3.80 38.05
C ASP A 163 29.47 -5.19 37.78
N SER A 164 30.78 -5.22 38.03
CA SER A 164 31.60 -6.29 38.59
C SER A 164 31.64 -7.70 37.97
N ARG A 165 32.91 -8.05 37.68
CA ARG A 165 33.45 -9.39 37.46
C ARG A 165 32.94 -10.41 38.49
N ARG A 166 32.41 -11.54 37.99
CA ARG A 166 32.38 -12.80 38.75
C ARG A 166 32.92 -13.95 37.88
N SER A 167 33.92 -14.63 38.40
CA SER A 167 34.50 -15.84 37.83
C SER A 167 33.57 -17.03 38.09
N LEU A 168 32.93 -17.55 37.04
CA LEU A 168 31.99 -18.66 37.12
C LEU A 168 32.69 -19.96 36.70
N LYS A 169 32.89 -20.89 37.65
CA LYS A 169 33.26 -22.28 37.32
C LYS A 169 31.98 -23.03 36.94
N LEU A 170 31.78 -23.30 35.65
CA LEU A 170 30.58 -23.96 35.10
C LEU A 170 30.60 -25.47 35.42
N PRO A 171 29.55 -26.05 36.04
CA PRO A 171 29.41 -27.50 36.14
C PRO A 171 28.93 -28.08 34.79
N LEU A 172 29.48 -29.24 34.42
CA LEU A 172 29.28 -29.97 33.16
C LEU A 172 27.81 -30.14 32.73
N ALA A 173 26.87 -30.13 33.68
CA ALA A 173 25.43 -30.23 33.43
C ALA A 173 24.86 -29.04 32.63
N ILE A 174 25.34 -27.81 32.87
CA ILE A 174 24.87 -26.62 32.15
C ILE A 174 25.34 -26.66 30.69
N ILE A 175 26.56 -27.13 30.44
CA ILE A 175 27.12 -27.30 29.09
C ILE A 175 26.28 -28.32 28.31
N LEU A 176 25.89 -29.43 28.94
CA LEU A 176 25.06 -30.45 28.31
C LEU A 176 23.65 -29.94 28.00
N ILE A 177 23.04 -29.14 28.88
CA ILE A 177 21.74 -28.51 28.62
C ILE A 177 21.83 -27.51 27.46
N VAL A 178 22.87 -26.67 27.44
CA VAL A 178 23.08 -25.72 26.34
C VAL A 178 23.34 -26.44 25.02
N ALA A 179 24.11 -27.54 25.02
CA ALA A 179 24.33 -28.36 23.83
C ALA A 179 23.05 -29.04 23.34
N ALA A 180 22.20 -29.54 24.24
CA ALA A 180 20.90 -30.11 23.89
C ALA A 180 19.95 -29.05 23.30
N LEU A 181 19.91 -27.85 23.88
CA LEU A 181 19.10 -26.74 23.35
C LEU A 181 19.62 -26.29 21.98
N LEU A 182 20.94 -26.16 21.80
CA LEU A 182 21.56 -25.81 20.52
C LEU A 182 21.28 -26.86 19.46
N THR A 183 21.43 -28.15 19.78
CA THR A 183 21.12 -29.23 18.82
C THR A 183 19.63 -29.27 18.46
N SER A 184 18.72 -29.06 19.42
CA SER A 184 17.29 -28.93 19.11
C SER A 184 16.99 -27.69 18.26
N TYR A 185 17.68 -26.58 18.49
CA TYR A 185 17.53 -25.35 17.73
C TYR A 185 18.02 -25.52 16.29
N PHE A 186 19.19 -26.12 16.09
CA PHE A 186 19.71 -26.42 14.75
C PHE A 186 18.84 -27.44 14.01
N ALA A 187 18.27 -28.43 14.70
CA ALA A 187 17.32 -29.36 14.11
C ALA A 187 16.01 -28.68 13.69
N LEU A 188 15.46 -27.79 14.53
CA LEU A 188 14.27 -26.98 14.22
C LEU A 188 14.53 -25.98 13.09
N ALA A 189 15.69 -25.32 13.07
CA ALA A 189 16.09 -24.42 12.00
C ALA A 189 16.26 -25.17 10.67
N ALA A 190 16.90 -26.34 10.69
CA ALA A 190 17.02 -27.20 9.52
C ALA A 190 15.63 -27.69 9.03
N TRP A 191 14.72 -28.00 9.96
CA TRP A 191 13.35 -28.38 9.62
C TRP A 191 12.55 -27.19 9.03
N GLN A 192 12.70 -25.97 9.56
CA GLN A 192 12.11 -24.75 9.00
C GLN A 192 12.67 -24.36 7.62
N ILE A 193 13.87 -24.81 7.27
CA ILE A 193 14.48 -24.60 5.94
C ILE A 193 13.90 -25.58 4.90
N TRP A 194 13.55 -26.79 5.31
CA TRP A 194 13.02 -27.85 4.44
C TRP A 194 11.50 -27.98 4.46
N TRP A 195 10.80 -27.32 5.40
CA TRP A 195 9.35 -27.29 5.42
C TRP A 195 8.84 -26.47 4.22
N PRO A 196 8.03 -27.05 3.33
CA PRO A 196 7.38 -26.29 2.28
C PRO A 196 6.47 -25.26 2.96
N PHE A 197 6.82 -23.99 2.85
CA PHE A 197 5.89 -22.91 3.16
C PHE A 197 4.85 -22.95 2.04
N GLU A 198 3.70 -23.56 2.32
CA GLU A 198 2.49 -23.21 1.61
C GLU A 198 2.25 -21.75 1.96
N ALA A 199 2.67 -20.85 1.06
CA ALA A 199 2.23 -19.48 1.09
C ALA A 199 0.71 -19.54 1.20
N GLN A 200 0.20 -18.99 2.30
CA GLN A 200 -1.22 -18.99 2.56
C GLN A 200 -1.85 -18.22 1.40
N LYS A 201 -2.40 -18.97 0.45
CA LYS A 201 -2.97 -18.48 -0.80
C LYS A 201 -3.83 -17.29 -0.43
N GLN A 202 -3.51 -16.11 -0.96
CA GLN A 202 -4.14 -14.85 -0.55
C GLN A 202 -5.66 -15.05 -0.58
N GLN A 203 -6.23 -15.19 0.61
CA GLN A 203 -7.59 -15.66 0.74
C GLN A 203 -8.50 -14.49 0.41
N ALA A 204 -9.45 -14.75 -0.49
CA ALA A 204 -10.41 -13.80 -1.01
C ALA A 204 -10.87 -12.82 0.07
N CYS A 205 -10.66 -11.54 -0.21
CA CYS A 205 -11.03 -10.49 0.70
C CYS A 205 -12.55 -10.33 0.74
N THR A 206 -13.07 -9.88 1.88
CA THR A 206 -14.50 -9.93 2.21
C THR A 206 -15.35 -8.83 1.53
N GLN A 207 -14.79 -8.06 0.59
CA GLN A 207 -15.43 -6.90 -0.06
C GLN A 207 -16.10 -5.98 0.99
N GLU A 208 -15.28 -5.27 1.77
CA GLU A 208 -15.74 -4.38 2.86
C GLU A 208 -16.01 -2.94 2.41
N ALA A 209 -15.89 -2.65 1.11
CA ALA A 209 -16.20 -1.36 0.52
C ALA A 209 -17.00 -1.52 -0.78
N LYS A 210 -18.04 -0.70 -0.95
CA LYS A 210 -18.86 -0.59 -2.15
C LYS A 210 -18.56 0.75 -2.82
N LEU A 211 -18.23 0.73 -4.11
CA LEU A 211 -18.10 1.93 -4.94
C LEU A 211 -19.47 2.55 -5.17
N CYS A 212 -19.57 3.85 -4.95
CA CYS A 212 -20.76 4.65 -5.20
C CYS A 212 -20.71 5.30 -6.60
N PRO A 213 -21.88 5.66 -7.18
CA PRO A 213 -21.94 6.27 -8.51
C PRO A 213 -21.13 7.58 -8.66
N ASP A 214 -20.89 8.28 -7.56
CA ASP A 214 -20.11 9.52 -7.48
C ASP A 214 -18.58 9.28 -7.39
N GLY A 215 -18.14 8.02 -7.42
CA GLY A 215 -16.74 7.64 -7.25
C GLY A 215 -16.28 7.52 -5.79
N SER A 216 -17.14 7.83 -4.80
CA SER A 216 -16.85 7.62 -3.39
C SER A 216 -17.02 6.14 -2.99
N TYR A 217 -16.61 5.78 -1.77
CA TYR A 217 -16.75 4.42 -1.26
C TYR A 217 -17.49 4.42 0.07
N VAL A 218 -18.40 3.46 0.24
CA VAL A 218 -19.11 3.21 1.50
C VAL A 218 -18.74 1.85 2.08
N GLY A 219 -18.50 1.81 3.38
CA GLY A 219 -18.25 0.58 4.13
C GLY A 219 -19.55 -0.07 4.63
N ARG A 220 -19.44 -1.27 5.20
CA ARG A 220 -20.56 -1.91 5.91
C ARG A 220 -20.83 -1.22 7.24
N THR A 221 -22.10 -1.05 7.60
CA THR A 221 -22.57 -0.46 8.84
C THR A 221 -23.74 -1.24 9.43
N GLY A 222 -24.02 -1.00 10.72
CA GLY A 222 -25.15 -1.59 11.44
C GLY A 222 -24.96 -3.04 11.91
N PRO A 223 -25.92 -3.58 12.68
CA PRO A 223 -25.84 -4.91 13.29
C PRO A 223 -25.93 -6.07 12.27
N ASN A 224 -26.39 -5.77 11.05
CA ASN A 224 -26.54 -6.75 9.97
C ASN A 224 -25.43 -6.65 8.90
N CYS A 225 -24.42 -5.79 9.10
CA CYS A 225 -23.28 -5.62 8.19
C CYS A 225 -23.70 -5.34 6.72
N GLU A 226 -24.68 -4.47 6.52
CA GLU A 226 -25.09 -4.00 5.20
C GLU A 226 -24.25 -2.78 4.78
N PHE A 227 -24.04 -2.55 3.48
CA PHE A 227 -23.35 -1.34 3.04
C PHE A 227 -24.16 -0.11 3.44
N ALA A 228 -23.49 0.91 3.98
CA ALA A 228 -24.12 2.21 4.13
C ALA A 228 -24.64 2.70 2.77
N GLU A 229 -25.72 3.48 2.80
CA GLU A 229 -26.26 4.09 1.60
C GLU A 229 -25.21 5.03 0.99
N CYS A 230 -25.12 5.00 -0.34
CA CYS A 230 -24.25 5.93 -1.05
C CYS A 230 -24.75 7.36 -0.82
N PRO A 231 -23.86 8.37 -0.83
CA PRO A 231 -24.28 9.76 -0.78
C PRO A 231 -25.31 10.01 -1.90
N ASP A 232 -26.45 10.59 -1.54
CA ASP A 232 -27.45 10.99 -2.53
C ASP A 232 -26.80 12.02 -3.46
N PHE A 233 -26.63 11.64 -4.73
CA PHE A 233 -26.32 12.58 -5.78
C PHE A 233 -27.50 13.55 -5.87
N VAL A 234 -27.25 14.87 -5.79
CA VAL A 234 -28.29 15.86 -6.12
C VAL A 234 -28.41 15.89 -7.65
N GLU A 235 -28.92 14.81 -8.22
CA GLU A 235 -29.04 14.54 -9.66
C GLU A 235 -30.25 15.27 -10.28
N ASP A 236 -31.03 16.00 -9.49
CA ASP A 236 -32.30 16.56 -9.93
C ASP A 236 -32.25 18.02 -10.39
N ILE A 237 -31.08 18.67 -10.43
CA ILE A 237 -30.98 20.10 -10.76
C ILE A 237 -30.10 20.31 -11.99
N ILE A 238 -30.73 20.73 -13.09
CA ILE A 238 -30.07 21.11 -14.34
C ILE A 238 -29.92 22.63 -14.43
N PHE A 239 -28.95 23.11 -15.19
CA PHE A 239 -28.58 24.54 -15.23
C PHE A 239 -28.30 25.02 -16.66
N GLY A 240 -28.46 26.33 -16.91
CA GLY A 240 -28.14 26.96 -18.20
C GLY A 240 -29.05 26.51 -19.34
N LEU A 241 -28.52 26.35 -20.54
CA LEU A 241 -29.28 26.07 -21.77
C LEU A 241 -30.13 24.78 -21.69
N GLU A 242 -29.64 23.76 -20.99
CA GLU A 242 -30.37 22.51 -20.76
C GLU A 242 -31.61 22.73 -19.88
N ALA A 243 -31.50 23.63 -18.89
CA ALA A 243 -32.63 24.02 -18.05
C ALA A 243 -33.65 24.88 -18.81
N GLU A 244 -33.21 25.74 -19.73
CA GLU A 244 -34.11 26.54 -20.57
C GLU A 244 -34.94 25.67 -21.52
N GLU A 245 -34.34 24.63 -22.11
CA GLU A 245 -35.05 23.67 -22.96
C GLU A 245 -36.11 22.89 -22.17
N PHE A 246 -35.80 22.51 -20.92
CA PHE A 246 -36.67 21.66 -20.12
C PHE A 246 -37.76 22.40 -19.33
N CYS A 247 -37.43 23.58 -18.78
CA CYS A 247 -38.27 24.35 -17.87
C CYS A 247 -38.80 25.66 -18.47
N GLY A 248 -38.43 25.96 -19.70
CA GLY A 248 -38.77 27.21 -20.37
C GLY A 248 -37.80 28.35 -20.02
N PRO A 249 -38.05 29.55 -20.56
CA PRO A 249 -37.09 30.66 -20.48
C PRO A 249 -36.71 31.01 -19.04
N GLU A 250 -35.42 31.26 -18.84
CA GLU A 250 -34.86 31.62 -17.53
C GLU A 250 -35.56 32.88 -16.96
N PRO A 251 -36.05 32.84 -15.70
CA PRO A 251 -36.68 34.02 -15.09
C PRO A 251 -35.63 35.08 -14.72
N PRO A 252 -36.01 36.36 -14.60
CA PRO A 252 -35.07 37.47 -14.33
C PRO A 252 -34.56 37.51 -12.87
N ALA A 253 -34.51 36.38 -12.17
CA ALA A 253 -34.19 36.30 -10.74
C ALA A 253 -32.67 36.31 -10.51
N GLU A 254 -32.20 37.15 -9.57
CA GLU A 254 -30.82 37.14 -9.10
C GLU A 254 -30.69 36.30 -7.83
N CYS A 255 -29.84 35.28 -7.86
CA CYS A 255 -29.53 34.43 -6.71
C CYS A 255 -28.46 35.08 -5.80
N GLY A 256 -28.50 34.76 -4.50
CA GLY A 256 -27.55 35.28 -3.51
C GLY A 256 -26.13 34.71 -3.65
N LEU A 257 -25.17 35.32 -2.95
CA LEU A 257 -23.76 34.88 -2.92
C LEU A 257 -23.62 33.38 -2.58
N GLY A 258 -23.01 32.62 -3.50
CA GLY A 258 -22.80 31.17 -3.35
C GLY A 258 -23.88 30.30 -3.98
N THR A 259 -24.99 30.88 -4.44
CA THR A 259 -26.09 30.17 -5.12
C THR A 259 -26.15 30.53 -6.59
N ARG A 260 -26.66 29.61 -7.43
CA ARG A 260 -27.00 29.85 -8.83
C ARG A 260 -28.41 29.39 -9.16
N LEU A 261 -29.02 30.03 -10.15
CA LEU A 261 -30.34 29.67 -10.61
C LEU A 261 -30.29 28.34 -11.38
N GLY A 262 -31.09 27.36 -10.97
CA GLY A 262 -31.19 26.05 -11.60
C GLY A 262 -32.64 25.59 -11.72
N CYS A 263 -32.89 24.64 -12.61
CA CYS A 263 -34.20 24.02 -12.72
C CYS A 263 -34.20 22.62 -12.11
N ARG A 264 -35.16 22.37 -11.22
CA ARG A 264 -35.40 21.03 -10.68
C ARG A 264 -36.21 20.19 -11.67
N VAL A 265 -35.68 19.03 -12.04
CA VAL A 265 -36.26 18.13 -13.04
C VAL A 265 -37.59 17.53 -12.57
N ALA A 266 -37.71 17.20 -11.28
CA ALA A 266 -38.88 16.55 -10.69
C ALA A 266 -40.18 17.35 -10.85
N ASP A 267 -40.11 18.68 -10.81
CA ASP A 267 -41.27 19.58 -10.79
C ASP A 267 -41.19 20.71 -11.82
N LYS A 268 -40.16 20.74 -12.68
CA LYS A 268 -39.92 21.74 -13.73
C LYS A 268 -39.91 23.17 -13.20
N LYS A 269 -39.32 23.37 -12.02
CA LYS A 269 -39.35 24.65 -11.32
C LYS A 269 -37.96 25.27 -11.20
N TRP A 270 -37.86 26.55 -11.57
CA TRP A 270 -36.70 27.39 -11.34
C TRP A 270 -36.58 27.78 -9.86
N ASP A 271 -35.39 27.63 -9.27
CA ASP A 271 -35.05 28.08 -7.92
C ASP A 271 -33.54 28.35 -7.79
N CYS A 272 -33.11 28.96 -6.67
CA CYS A 272 -31.71 29.20 -6.36
C CYS A 272 -31.12 28.04 -5.55
N TYR A 273 -30.01 27.48 -6.02
CA TYR A 273 -29.34 26.34 -5.41
C TYR A 273 -27.86 26.65 -5.14
N ASP A 274 -27.31 26.13 -4.04
CA ASP A 274 -25.90 26.30 -3.70
C ASP A 274 -25.00 25.69 -4.78
N ASN A 275 -23.99 26.45 -5.24
CA ASN A 275 -23.07 26.07 -6.29
C ASN A 275 -21.82 25.45 -5.64
N ILE A 276 -21.43 24.22 -5.98
CA ILE A 276 -20.36 23.83 -6.94
C ILE A 276 -20.30 22.26 -6.94
N PRO A 277 -20.04 21.55 -8.07
CA PRO A 277 -19.52 22.02 -9.36
C PRO A 277 -20.41 21.77 -10.59
N THR A 278 -20.04 22.56 -11.60
CA THR A 278 -20.55 22.72 -12.96
C THR A 278 -20.11 21.63 -13.94
N SER A 279 -20.93 21.46 -14.99
CA SER A 279 -20.88 20.45 -16.07
C SER A 279 -21.20 19.06 -15.57
N GLN A 280 -21.97 18.28 -16.36
CA GLN A 280 -22.28 16.90 -15.99
C GLN A 280 -21.00 16.25 -15.50
N PRO A 281 -20.95 15.85 -14.22
CA PRO A 281 -19.70 15.43 -13.64
C PRO A 281 -19.26 14.24 -14.47
N ILE A 282 -18.07 14.38 -15.04
CA ILE A 282 -17.29 13.22 -15.41
C ILE A 282 -17.27 12.40 -14.12
N VAL A 283 -17.95 11.27 -14.09
CA VAL A 283 -17.99 10.36 -12.92
C VAL A 283 -17.26 9.07 -13.23
N THR A 284 -17.02 8.79 -14.52
CA THR A 284 -16.25 7.63 -14.96
C THR A 284 -14.99 8.01 -15.72
N PHE A 285 -14.03 7.09 -15.74
CA PHE A 285 -12.82 7.21 -16.53
C PHE A 285 -13.14 7.35 -18.04
N GLU A 286 -14.08 6.56 -18.57
CA GLU A 286 -14.46 6.59 -19.98
C GLU A 286 -15.04 7.94 -20.38
N GLN A 287 -15.81 8.57 -19.49
CA GLN A 287 -16.32 9.92 -19.69
C GLN A 287 -15.19 10.96 -19.67
N CYS A 288 -14.19 10.78 -18.81
CA CYS A 288 -13.03 11.66 -18.74
C CYS A 288 -12.24 11.63 -20.05
N VAL A 289 -12.02 10.43 -20.59
CA VAL A 289 -11.32 10.20 -21.86
C VAL A 289 -12.15 10.68 -23.05
N ALA A 290 -13.46 10.41 -23.06
CA ALA A 290 -14.36 10.88 -24.11
C ALA A 290 -14.46 12.41 -24.16
N ALA A 291 -14.26 13.08 -23.02
CA ALA A 291 -14.14 14.54 -22.93
C ALA A 291 -12.80 15.10 -23.46
N GLY A 292 -11.91 14.24 -23.96
CA GLY A 292 -10.64 14.61 -24.59
C GLY A 292 -9.53 14.95 -23.60
N ASN A 293 -9.66 14.56 -22.33
CA ASN A 293 -8.61 14.73 -21.34
C ASN A 293 -7.53 13.65 -21.49
N PRO A 294 -6.25 13.97 -21.20
CA PRO A 294 -5.16 13.01 -21.35
C PRO A 294 -5.26 11.88 -20.31
N VAL A 295 -5.06 10.65 -20.77
CA VAL A 295 -4.79 9.51 -19.88
C VAL A 295 -3.34 9.62 -19.42
N MET A 296 -3.14 9.72 -18.12
CA MET A 296 -1.83 9.71 -17.48
C MET A 296 -1.24 8.30 -17.55
N GLU A 297 0.06 8.22 -17.83
CA GLU A 297 0.84 6.97 -17.91
C GLU A 297 1.13 6.42 -16.50
N SER A 298 0.09 6.21 -15.70
CA SER A 298 0.14 5.61 -14.37
C SER A 298 -0.81 4.41 -14.31
N PHE A 299 -0.50 3.41 -13.46
CA PHE A 299 -1.41 2.30 -13.18
C PHE A 299 -2.05 2.46 -11.79
N PRO A 300 -3.38 2.23 -11.64
CA PRO A 300 -4.37 2.08 -12.72
C PRO A 300 -4.43 3.33 -13.62
N GLU A 301 -4.90 3.17 -14.87
CA GLU A 301 -4.99 4.27 -15.84
C GLU A 301 -5.77 5.41 -15.21
N GLN A 302 -5.21 6.60 -15.26
CA GLN A 302 -5.81 7.78 -14.66
C GLN A 302 -6.12 8.80 -15.73
N CYS A 303 -7.29 9.42 -15.66
CA CYS A 303 -7.65 10.54 -16.48
C CYS A 303 -7.96 11.71 -15.55
N ARG A 304 -7.27 12.84 -15.74
CA ARG A 304 -7.50 14.04 -14.94
C ARG A 304 -8.23 15.06 -15.78
N ASP A 305 -9.37 15.53 -15.30
CA ASP A 305 -10.10 16.58 -16.00
C ASP A 305 -9.40 17.95 -15.86
N LYS A 306 -9.96 18.96 -16.51
CA LYS A 306 -9.47 20.35 -16.43
C LYS A 306 -9.66 20.99 -15.04
N SER A 307 -10.49 20.41 -14.17
CA SER A 307 -10.70 20.88 -12.79
C SER A 307 -9.66 20.30 -11.82
N GLY A 308 -8.93 19.28 -12.26
CA GLY A 308 -7.97 18.55 -11.44
C GLY A 308 -8.57 17.31 -10.76
N ALA A 309 -9.84 16.98 -11.00
CA ALA A 309 -10.49 15.77 -10.54
C ALA A 309 -9.90 14.55 -11.25
N LEU A 310 -9.71 13.47 -10.49
CA LEU A 310 -9.01 12.26 -10.92
C LEU A 310 -10.01 11.11 -11.12
N PHE A 311 -10.00 10.54 -12.32
CA PHE A 311 -10.85 9.42 -12.70
C PHE A 311 -9.99 8.23 -13.06
N VAL A 312 -10.36 7.04 -12.61
CA VAL A 312 -9.47 5.90 -12.62
C VAL A 312 -10.12 4.72 -13.34
N ASN A 313 -9.45 4.14 -14.33
CA ASN A 313 -9.88 2.92 -14.99
C ASN A 313 -9.44 1.70 -14.19
N TRP A 314 -10.41 1.00 -13.60
CA TRP A 314 -10.15 -0.24 -12.87
C TRP A 314 -10.42 -1.49 -13.72
N GLN A 315 -10.78 -1.38 -15.01
CA GLN A 315 -11.15 -2.54 -15.83
C GLN A 315 -9.98 -3.47 -16.22
N GLY A 316 -8.73 -3.08 -15.94
CA GLY A 316 -7.54 -3.94 -16.04
C GLY A 316 -7.06 -4.50 -14.69
N ALA A 317 -7.76 -4.17 -13.62
CA ALA A 317 -7.38 -4.49 -12.27
C ALA A 317 -8.27 -5.61 -11.74
N GLY A 318 -7.69 -6.80 -11.54
CA GLY A 318 -8.38 -7.88 -10.85
C GLY A 318 -8.99 -7.35 -9.56
N GLN A 319 -10.31 -7.54 -9.41
CA GLN A 319 -11.16 -7.27 -8.24
C GLN A 319 -10.37 -6.72 -7.02
N PHE A 320 -10.14 -5.40 -7.00
CA PHE A 320 -9.44 -4.79 -5.87
C PHE A 320 -10.30 -4.88 -4.62
N CYS A 321 -9.69 -5.39 -3.56
CA CYS A 321 -10.29 -5.43 -2.25
C CYS A 321 -9.68 -4.35 -1.37
N ILE A 322 -10.51 -3.50 -0.77
CA ILE A 322 -10.10 -2.60 0.29
C ILE A 322 -10.50 -3.23 1.62
N GLN A 323 -9.52 -3.50 2.50
CA GLN A 323 -9.77 -3.92 3.87
C GLN A 323 -9.65 -2.70 4.79
N ILE A 324 -10.75 -2.36 5.47
CA ILE A 324 -10.79 -1.25 6.43
C ILE A 324 -10.48 -1.83 7.81
N ILE A 325 -9.31 -1.51 8.36
CA ILE A 325 -8.99 -1.84 9.77
C ILE A 325 -9.80 -0.92 10.67
N ALA A 326 -10.59 -1.49 11.57
CA ALA A 326 -11.46 -0.74 12.47
C ALA A 326 -10.87 -0.72 13.89
N PRO A 327 -10.31 0.40 14.36
CA PRO A 327 -9.93 0.55 15.75
C PRO A 327 -11.19 0.68 16.62
N ALA A 328 -11.24 -0.05 17.73
CA ALA A 328 -12.29 0.12 18.72
C ALA A 328 -11.73 0.07 20.14
N ARG A 329 -12.38 0.83 21.02
CA ARG A 329 -12.09 0.90 22.46
C ARG A 329 -13.18 0.17 23.24
N ASN A 330 -12.76 -0.68 24.15
CA ASN A 330 -13.63 -1.21 25.20
C ASN A 330 -13.91 -0.10 26.23
N PRO A 331 -15.15 0.38 26.37
CA PRO A 331 -15.47 1.44 27.32
C PRO A 331 -15.36 1.01 28.79
N ALA A 332 -15.42 -0.30 29.09
CA ALA A 332 -15.32 -0.82 30.45
C ALA A 332 -13.86 -1.01 30.91
N THR A 333 -12.96 -1.40 30.01
CA THR A 333 -11.54 -1.68 30.35
C THR A 333 -10.58 -0.60 29.86
N GLY A 334 -11.01 0.28 28.94
CA GLY A 334 -10.15 1.25 28.27
C GLY A 334 -9.23 0.64 27.19
N GLU A 335 -9.29 -0.68 27.00
CA GLU A 335 -8.48 -1.40 26.03
C GLU A 335 -8.82 -0.98 24.60
N VAL A 336 -7.80 -0.70 23.79
CA VAL A 336 -7.94 -0.40 22.37
C VAL A 336 -7.42 -1.59 21.58
N ARG A 337 -8.22 -2.07 20.62
CA ARG A 337 -7.82 -3.14 19.69
C ARG A 337 -8.24 -2.78 18.28
N GLU A 338 -7.45 -3.26 17.34
CA GLU A 338 -7.77 -3.19 15.91
C GLU A 338 -8.49 -4.47 15.50
N PHE A 339 -9.60 -4.30 14.79
CA PHE A 339 -10.42 -5.37 14.27
C PHE A 339 -10.25 -5.48 12.75
N PRO A 340 -10.21 -6.70 12.18
CA PRO A 340 -10.02 -6.89 10.75
C PRO A 340 -11.08 -6.20 9.90
N THR A 341 -12.29 -6.02 10.44
CA THR A 341 -13.40 -5.26 9.88
C THR A 341 -14.16 -4.52 11.00
N PRO A 342 -14.94 -3.46 10.67
CA PRO A 342 -15.88 -2.84 11.61
C PRO A 342 -16.92 -3.83 12.19
N CYS A 343 -17.23 -4.91 11.47
CA CYS A 343 -18.16 -5.96 11.87
C CYS A 343 -17.56 -6.94 12.90
N ASP A 344 -16.24 -7.04 12.98
CA ASP A 344 -15.55 -7.89 13.96
C ASP A 344 -15.45 -7.21 15.35
N VAL A 345 -15.88 -5.95 15.46
CA VAL A 345 -15.91 -5.20 16.73
C VAL A 345 -16.96 -5.82 17.65
N PRO A 346 -16.58 -6.34 18.83
CA PRO A 346 -17.50 -6.98 19.75
C PRO A 346 -18.59 -6.01 20.23
N GLU A 347 -19.79 -6.54 20.45
CA GLU A 347 -20.91 -5.76 20.97
C GLU A 347 -20.51 -5.07 22.30
N GLY A 348 -20.80 -3.77 22.38
CA GLY A 348 -20.43 -2.93 23.52
C GLY A 348 -19.06 -2.23 23.42
N TRP A 349 -18.25 -2.51 22.40
CA TRP A 349 -17.04 -1.73 22.10
C TRP A 349 -17.40 -0.51 21.25
N LYS A 350 -16.70 0.62 21.48
CA LYS A 350 -16.92 1.87 20.75
C LYS A 350 -15.85 2.01 19.67
N GLN A 351 -16.26 2.10 18.40
CA GLN A 351 -15.36 2.48 17.30
C GLN A 351 -14.84 3.92 17.53
N ILE A 352 -13.55 4.14 17.29
CA ILE A 352 -12.85 5.41 17.61
C ILE A 352 -12.11 6.01 16.44
#